data_AF-A0A133UTP5-F1
#
_entry.id   AF-A0A133UTP5-F1
#
_cell.length_a   1.000
_cell.length_b   1.000
_cell.length_c   1.000
_cell.angle_alpha   90.00
_cell.angle_beta   90.00
_cell.angle_gamma   90.00
#
_symmetry.space_group_name_H-M   'P 1'
#
loop_
_entity.id
_entity.type
_entity.pdbx_description
1 polymer ?
#
loop_
_entity_poly.entity_id
_entity_poly.type
_entity_poly.pdbx_seq_one_letter_code
_entity_poly.pdbx_strand_id
1 'polypeptide(L)'
;MSDRIMVEIGKNGEVLKGLFQESELRKEQKIEVLPPSNAIQAVRENGIPSPPGADNVEKAVISSIEIVYLPGKNYLYPMYLTKGVSYSSEKHCNFMKYSPAVRYSNQKLTT
;
A
#
# COMPACT_ATOMS: atom_id res chain seq x y z
N MET A 1 -0.10 19.90 8.99
CA MET A 1 -1.55 19.66 8.82
C MET A 1 -1.72 18.20 8.41
N SER A 2 -2.66 17.46 9.00
CA SER A 2 -2.90 16.05 8.68
C SER A 2 -4.16 15.93 7.84
N ASP A 3 -4.05 15.32 6.67
CA ASP A 3 -5.13 15.07 5.71
C ASP A 3 -6.00 13.91 6.21
N ARG A 4 -6.75 14.13 7.28
CA ARG A 4 -7.67 13.15 7.87
C ARG A 4 -9.09 13.59 7.59
N ILE A 5 -9.84 12.75 6.90
CA ILE A 5 -11.30 12.85 6.83
C ILE A 5 -11.83 12.23 8.12
N MET A 6 -12.59 12.99 8.88
CA MET A 6 -13.27 12.50 10.07
C MET A 6 -14.75 12.37 9.76
N VAL A 7 -15.26 11.15 9.89
CA VAL A 7 -16.66 10.82 9.63
C VAL A 7 -17.27 10.28 10.92
N GLU A 8 -18.32 10.93 11.41
CA GLU A 8 -19.15 10.42 12.48
C GLU A 8 -20.19 9.46 11.89
N ILE A 9 -20.16 8.19 12.33
CA ILE A 9 -21.08 7.14 11.90
C ILE A 9 -22.08 6.88 13.03
N GLY A 10 -23.37 6.92 12.71
CA GLY A 10 -24.47 6.58 13.61
C GLY A 10 -24.59 5.08 13.83
N LYS A 11 -25.39 4.70 14.82
CA LYS A 11 -25.50 3.30 15.28
C LYS A 11 -26.02 2.32 14.21
N ASN A 12 -26.67 2.81 13.15
CA ASN A 12 -27.18 1.99 12.05
C ASN A 12 -26.33 2.13 10.76
N GLY A 13 -25.14 2.73 10.86
CA GLY A 13 -24.24 2.94 9.72
C GLY A 13 -24.52 4.21 8.91
N GLU A 14 -25.47 5.06 9.34
CA GLU A 14 -25.73 6.36 8.72
C GLU A 14 -24.56 7.34 8.96
N VAL A 15 -24.22 8.15 7.96
CA VAL A 15 -23.22 9.22 8.14
C VAL A 15 -23.90 10.41 8.81
N LEU A 16 -23.50 10.72 10.04
CA LEU A 16 -24.06 11.83 10.83
C LEU A 16 -23.37 13.16 10.52
N LYS A 17 -22.05 13.13 10.31
CA LYS A 17 -21.25 14.33 10.01
C LYS A 17 -19.95 13.95 9.31
N GLY A 18 -19.62 14.63 8.21
CA GLY A 18 -18.32 14.51 7.53
C GLY A 18 -17.57 15.84 7.60
N LEU A 19 -16.34 15.82 8.11
CA LEU A 19 -15.40 16.93 7.95
C LEU A 19 -14.44 16.57 6.83
N PHE A 20 -14.65 17.22 5.69
CA PHE A 20 -13.80 17.11 4.51
C PHE A 20 -12.86 18.31 4.51
N GLN A 21 -11.56 18.07 4.66
CA GLN A 21 -10.54 19.07 4.39
C GLN A 21 -9.79 18.61 3.16
N GLU A 22 -10.07 19.24 2.02
CA GLU A 22 -9.29 19.05 0.81
C GLU A 22 -7.94 19.76 0.97
N SER A 23 -6.86 19.01 0.83
CA SER A 23 -5.52 19.55 0.72
C SER A 23 -5.19 19.77 -0.76
N GLU A 24 -5.06 21.04 -1.17
CA GLU A 24 -4.59 21.38 -2.51
C GLU A 24 -3.10 21.05 -2.64
N LEU A 25 -2.78 20.01 -3.41
CA LEU A 25 -1.40 19.73 -3.83
C LEU A 25 -1.00 20.71 -4.93
N ARG A 26 -0.22 21.71 -4.58
CA ARG A 26 0.05 22.89 -5.45
C ARG A 26 1.04 22.69 -6.59
N LYS A 27 1.59 21.48 -6.80
CA LYS A 27 2.56 21.21 -7.88
C LYS A 27 2.37 19.83 -8.49
N GLU A 28 2.17 19.81 -9.80
CA GLU A 28 2.23 18.60 -10.61
C GLU A 28 3.69 18.31 -11.02
N GLN A 29 4.10 17.05 -10.91
CA GLN A 29 5.40 16.57 -11.37
C GLN A 29 5.21 15.31 -12.19
N LYS A 30 5.77 15.28 -13.40
CA LYS A 30 5.87 14.04 -14.19
C LYS A 30 6.99 13.19 -13.63
N ILE A 31 6.68 11.93 -13.33
CA ILE A 31 7.59 10.94 -12.76
C ILE A 31 7.48 9.65 -13.57
N GLU A 32 8.60 9.00 -13.82
CA GLU A 32 8.64 7.71 -14.48
C GLU A 32 8.27 6.61 -13.49
N VAL A 33 7.20 5.87 -13.80
CA VAL A 33 6.73 4.75 -13.01
C VAL A 33 7.49 3.49 -13.41
N LEU A 34 8.09 2.81 -12.43
CA LEU A 34 8.73 1.53 -12.58
C LEU A 34 7.73 0.47 -13.05
N PRO A 35 8.12 -0.54 -13.85
CA PRO A 35 7.20 -1.58 -14.27
C PRO A 35 6.68 -2.42 -13.08
N PRO A 36 5.45 -2.97 -13.14
CA PRO A 36 4.87 -3.79 -12.07
C PRO A 36 5.71 -5.02 -11.67
N SER A 37 6.59 -5.50 -12.56
CA SER A 37 7.56 -6.56 -12.25
C SER A 37 8.44 -6.24 -11.06
N ASN A 38 8.74 -4.95 -10.81
CA ASN A 38 9.52 -4.52 -9.66
C ASN A 38 8.76 -4.77 -8.35
N ALA A 39 7.43 -4.63 -8.35
CA ALA A 39 6.60 -4.94 -7.17
C ALA A 39 6.61 -6.45 -6.86
N ILE A 40 6.62 -7.29 -7.91
CA ILE A 40 6.76 -8.75 -7.76
C ILE A 40 8.12 -9.11 -7.17
N GLN A 41 9.19 -8.49 -7.67
CA GLN A 41 10.53 -8.68 -7.14
C GLN A 41 10.62 -8.27 -5.65
N ALA A 42 10.07 -7.10 -5.31
CA ALA A 42 10.04 -6.64 -3.91
C ALA A 42 9.30 -7.61 -2.97
N VAL A 43 8.23 -8.27 -3.43
CA VAL A 43 7.54 -9.31 -2.64
C VAL A 43 8.42 -10.53 -2.41
N ARG A 44 9.20 -10.94 -3.43
CA ARG A 44 10.14 -12.07 -3.31
C ARG A 44 11.28 -11.76 -2.34
N GLU A 45 11.85 -10.55 -2.41
CA GLU A 45 12.98 -10.13 -1.59
C GLU A 45 12.59 -9.85 -0.13
N ASN A 46 11.43 -9.24 0.11
CA ASN A 46 10.97 -8.87 1.47
C ASN A 46 10.15 -9.97 2.17
N GLY A 47 10.13 -11.17 1.60
CA GLY A 47 9.42 -12.33 2.13
C GLY A 47 7.89 -12.25 2.00
N ILE A 48 7.30 -13.43 1.78
CA ILE A 48 5.86 -13.62 1.74
C ILE A 48 5.40 -14.05 3.14
N PRO A 49 4.36 -13.43 3.73
CA PRO A 49 3.87 -13.83 5.04
C PRO A 49 3.40 -15.29 5.06
N SER A 50 3.84 -16.04 6.07
CA SER A 50 3.35 -17.40 6.34
C SER A 50 1.93 -17.38 6.90
N PRO A 51 1.05 -18.30 6.49
CA PRO A 51 -0.23 -18.51 7.15
C PRO A 51 -0.06 -18.78 8.66
N PRO A 52 -1.00 -18.33 9.51
CA PRO A 52 -0.90 -18.54 10.96
C PRO A 52 -0.70 -20.02 11.36
N GLY A 53 0.35 -20.30 12.12
CA GLY A 53 0.71 -21.64 12.55
C GLY A 53 1.23 -22.55 11.43
N ALA A 54 1.77 -21.99 10.36
CA ALA A 54 2.55 -22.70 9.36
C ALA A 54 4.02 -22.24 9.43
N ASP A 55 4.95 -23.19 9.33
CA ASP A 55 6.38 -22.90 9.42
C ASP A 55 6.91 -22.27 8.13
N ASN A 56 6.34 -22.64 6.98
CA ASN A 56 6.81 -22.20 5.66
C ASN A 56 5.66 -21.89 4.69
N VAL A 57 5.91 -21.02 3.72
CA VAL A 57 5.03 -20.78 2.56
C VAL A 57 5.40 -21.74 1.44
N GLU A 58 4.44 -22.51 0.93
CA GLU A 58 4.64 -23.43 -0.21
C GLU A 58 4.33 -22.75 -1.54
N LYS A 59 3.30 -21.90 -1.55
CA LYS A 59 2.82 -21.21 -2.74
C LYS A 59 2.29 -19.84 -2.38
N ALA A 60 2.46 -18.88 -3.31
CA ALA A 60 1.79 -17.60 -3.23
C ALA A 60 1.19 -17.24 -4.59
N VAL A 61 0.01 -16.63 -4.56
CA VAL A 61 -0.69 -16.12 -5.74
C VAL A 61 -0.90 -14.64 -5.57
N ILE A 62 -0.35 -13.84 -6.49
CA ILE A 62 -0.62 -12.41 -6.57
C ILE A 62 -1.96 -12.23 -7.30
N SER A 63 -2.88 -11.53 -6.66
CA SER A 63 -4.23 -11.25 -7.16
C SER A 63 -4.33 -9.88 -7.81
N SER A 64 -3.62 -8.88 -7.29
CA SER A 64 -3.56 -7.54 -7.90
C SER A 64 -2.26 -6.82 -7.58
N ILE A 65 -1.88 -5.91 -8.47
CA ILE A 65 -0.83 -4.91 -8.28
C ILE A 65 -1.45 -3.58 -8.70
N GLU A 66 -1.59 -2.66 -7.75
CA GLU A 66 -2.25 -1.38 -7.93
C GLU A 66 -1.28 -0.24 -7.63
N ILE A 67 -1.35 0.88 -8.34
CA ILE A 67 -0.67 2.10 -7.93
C ILE A 67 -1.55 2.82 -6.92
N VAL A 68 -0.97 3.14 -5.77
CA VAL A 68 -1.59 3.92 -4.70
C VAL A 68 -0.68 5.08 -4.31
N TYR A 69 -1.27 6.12 -3.75
CA TYR A 69 -0.54 7.32 -3.34
C TYR A 69 -0.55 7.42 -1.82
N LEU A 70 0.63 7.30 -1.19
CA LEU A 70 0.77 7.51 0.24
C LEU A 70 1.03 8.98 0.54
N PRO A 71 0.39 9.56 1.57
CA PRO A 71 0.59 10.96 1.91
C PRO A 71 1.97 11.19 2.53
N GLY A 72 2.70 12.17 1.99
CA GLY A 72 3.89 12.77 2.58
C GLY A 72 3.63 14.18 3.09
N LYS A 73 4.64 14.81 3.71
CA LYS A 73 4.49 16.15 4.33
C LYS A 73 3.96 17.21 3.37
N ASN A 74 4.36 17.17 2.09
CA ASN A 74 3.98 18.13 1.05
C ASN A 74 3.81 17.48 -0.35
N TYR A 75 3.73 16.16 -0.43
CA TYR A 75 3.76 15.41 -1.69
C TYR A 75 3.13 14.04 -1.53
N LEU A 76 2.67 13.46 -2.64
CA LEU A 76 2.17 12.10 -2.68
C LEU A 76 3.27 11.15 -3.18
N TYR A 77 3.47 10.06 -2.46
CA TYR A 77 4.40 9.01 -2.85
C TYR A 77 3.64 7.94 -3.65
N PRO A 78 3.90 7.78 -4.95
CA PRO A 78 3.38 6.64 -5.69
C PRO A 78 4.06 5.36 -5.19
N MET A 79 3.23 4.39 -4.84
CA MET A 79 3.63 3.08 -4.35
C MET A 79 2.82 2.02 -5.09
N TYR A 80 3.41 0.86 -5.28
CA TYR A 80 2.67 -0.34 -5.62
C TYR A 80 2.08 -0.96 -4.35
N LEU A 81 0.79 -1.24 -4.37
CA LEU A 81 0.11 -2.12 -3.43
C LEU A 81 -0.08 -3.47 -4.10
N THR A 82 0.69 -4.46 -3.67
CA THR A 82 0.58 -5.85 -4.13
C THR A 82 -0.28 -6.63 -3.15
N LYS A 83 -1.36 -7.24 -3.66
CA LYS A 83 -2.29 -8.06 -2.88
C LYS A 83 -2.23 -9.51 -3.36
N GLY A 84 -2.25 -10.45 -2.42
CA GLY A 84 -2.24 -11.86 -2.77
C GLY A 84 -2.63 -12.77 -1.62
N VAL A 85 -2.51 -14.07 -1.88
CA VAL A 85 -2.77 -15.13 -0.91
C VAL A 85 -1.54 -16.02 -0.86
N SER A 86 -1.04 -16.31 0.34
CA SER A 86 -0.04 -17.34 0.58
C SER A 86 -0.71 -18.61 1.09
N TYR A 87 -0.14 -19.75 0.73
CA TYR A 87 -0.66 -21.09 0.99
C TYR A 87 0.44 -21.94 1.63
N SER A 88 0.04 -22.76 2.59
CA SER A 88 0.87 -23.78 3.22
C SER A 88 -0.01 -24.95 3.61
N SER A 89 0.15 -26.09 2.94
CA SER A 89 -0.69 -27.28 3.10
C SER A 89 -2.20 -26.90 3.05
N GLU A 90 -2.92 -26.96 4.16
CA GLU A 90 -4.35 -26.63 4.25
C GLU A 90 -4.65 -25.20 4.74
N LYS A 91 -3.61 -24.40 4.99
CA LYS A 91 -3.71 -23.06 5.54
C LYS A 91 -3.45 -22.01 4.47
N HIS A 92 -4.13 -20.88 4.60
CA HIS A 92 -3.90 -19.73 3.74
C HIS A 92 -4.03 -18.43 4.52
N CYS A 93 -3.36 -17.38 4.04
CA CYS A 93 -3.63 -16.03 4.51
C CYS A 93 -3.51 -15.01 3.37
N ASN A 94 -4.34 -13.98 3.45
CA ASN A 94 -4.23 -12.82 2.57
C ASN A 94 -3.02 -11.98 3.00
N PHE A 95 -2.30 -11.42 2.04
CA PHE A 95 -1.23 -10.46 2.31
C PHE A 95 -1.37 -9.22 1.44
N MET A 96 -0.83 -8.13 1.98
CA MET A 96 -0.67 -6.85 1.30
C MET A 96 0.75 -6.35 1.53
N LYS A 97 1.42 -5.92 0.47
CA LYS A 97 2.80 -5.40 0.53
C LYS A 97 2.88 -4.10 -0.26
N TYR A 98 3.56 -3.11 0.29
CA TYR A 98 3.89 -1.87 -0.39
C TYR A 98 5.31 -1.92 -0.94
N SER A 99 5.51 -1.42 -2.15
CA SER A 99 6.84 -1.20 -2.72
C SER A 99 6.87 0.11 -3.51
N PRO A 100 8.02 0.79 -3.62
CA PRO A 100 8.16 1.97 -4.46
C PRO A 100 7.67 1.75 -5.90
N ALA A 101 6.81 2.64 -6.40
CA ALA A 101 6.43 2.64 -7.83
C ALA A 101 7.37 3.51 -8.68
N VAL A 102 8.31 4.22 -8.05
CA VAL A 102 9.28 5.09 -8.72
C VAL A 102 10.66 4.88 -8.12
N ARG A 103 11.71 5.27 -8.84
CA ARG A 103 13.07 5.33 -8.28
C ARG A 103 13.16 6.54 -7.35
N TYR A 104 13.27 6.29 -6.06
CA TYR A 104 13.71 7.34 -5.14
C TYR A 104 15.23 7.39 -5.21
N SER A 105 15.79 8.52 -5.64
CA SER A 105 17.21 8.78 -5.38
C SER A 105 17.39 8.85 -3.86
N ASN A 106 18.58 8.49 -3.36
CA ASN A 106 18.95 8.52 -1.93
C ASN A 106 18.96 9.94 -1.32
N GLN A 107 17.91 10.73 -1.51
CA GLN A 107 17.61 11.85 -0.63
C GLN A 107 17.09 11.24 0.66
N LYS A 108 18.01 11.13 1.63
CA LYS A 108 17.76 10.78 3.02
C LYS A 108 16.36 11.26 3.43
N LEU A 109 15.50 10.32 3.78
CA LEU A 109 14.37 10.57 4.65
C LEU A 109 14.96 11.00 6.01
N THR A 110 15.35 12.27 6.11
CA THR A 110 15.61 12.89 7.40
C THR A 110 14.26 13.07 8.07
N THR A 111 14.02 12.19 9.05
CA THR A 111 13.05 12.36 10.14
C THR A 111 13.10 13.74 10.75
#